data_AF-A0A3A8Q2L0-F1
#
_entry.id   AF-A0A3A8Q2L0-F1
#
_cell.length_a   1.000
_cell.length_b   1.000
_cell.length_c   1.000
_cell.angle_alpha   90.00
_cell.angle_beta   90.00
_cell.angle_gamma   90.00
#
_symmetry.space_group_name_H-M   'P 1'
#
loop_
_entity.id
_entity.type
_entity.pdbx_description
1 polymer ?
#
loop_
_entity_poly.entity_id
_entity_poly.type
_entity_poly.pdbx_seq_one_letter_code
_entity_poly.pdbx_strand_id
1 'polypeptide(L)'
;MSYPRTLEVLARLHVDPRFREAWRHDARAALAPLDLTPLEADALQRVEPVVVERAGRMMDFHRTERVREQLPWVDEAKRPELAALRARFLQDVPPEVLNREEAIAYCRFLEAGEHAKLPAYVPQLARCERLRLSLAWGLAPMPASGPRVESFDYPVLTLLAALDAPGWPRVEPRPTRVEYLKVPGLPAVMPRELPSP
;
A
#
# COMPACT_ATOMS: atom_id res chain seq x y z
N MET A 1 14.01 18.82 -29.34
CA MET A 1 14.17 18.64 -27.88
C MET A 1 13.38 17.39 -27.47
N SER A 2 14.03 16.21 -27.36
CA SER A 2 13.41 14.91 -27.02
C SER A 2 13.57 14.50 -25.54
N TYR A 3 14.09 15.41 -24.73
CA TYR A 3 14.41 15.22 -23.32
C TYR A 3 13.27 14.70 -22.39
N PRO A 4 11.96 14.90 -22.66
CA PRO A 4 10.93 14.38 -21.75
C PRO A 4 10.76 12.85 -21.76
N ARG A 5 11.01 12.15 -22.89
CA ARG A 5 10.71 10.71 -23.00
C ARG A 5 11.78 9.81 -22.40
N THR A 6 13.04 10.16 -22.58
CA THR A 6 14.15 9.44 -21.93
C THR A 6 14.05 9.55 -20.40
N LEU A 7 13.69 10.73 -19.87
CA LEU A 7 13.47 10.90 -18.43
C LEU A 7 12.27 10.08 -17.93
N GLU A 8 11.20 9.98 -18.71
CA GLU A 8 10.05 9.12 -18.39
C GLU A 8 10.47 7.66 -18.27
N VAL A 9 11.27 7.13 -19.20
CA VAL A 9 11.82 5.76 -19.12
C VAL A 9 12.65 5.58 -17.85
N LEU A 10 13.59 6.49 -17.59
CA LEU A 10 14.46 6.41 -16.42
C LEU A 10 13.65 6.49 -15.11
N ALA A 11 12.62 7.34 -15.07
CA ALA A 11 11.69 7.42 -13.96
C ALA A 11 10.99 6.08 -13.77
N ARG A 12 10.40 5.49 -14.82
CA ARG A 12 9.72 4.19 -14.74
C ARG A 12 10.65 3.06 -14.32
N LEU A 13 11.87 3.00 -14.86
CA LEU A 13 12.89 2.06 -14.38
C LEU A 13 13.18 2.25 -12.88
N HIS A 14 13.12 3.48 -12.38
CA HIS A 14 13.35 3.76 -10.97
C HIS A 14 12.16 3.39 -10.06
N VAL A 15 10.92 3.62 -10.50
CA VAL A 15 9.75 3.59 -9.60
C VAL A 15 8.67 2.54 -9.93
N ASP A 16 8.72 1.91 -11.10
CA ASP A 16 7.72 0.96 -11.62
C ASP A 16 8.32 -0.46 -11.70
N PRO A 17 8.07 -1.33 -10.71
CA PRO A 17 8.60 -2.70 -10.68
C PRO A 17 8.15 -3.54 -11.89
N ARG A 18 6.93 -3.32 -12.39
CA ARG A 18 6.40 -4.07 -13.54
C ARG A 18 7.09 -3.67 -14.84
N PHE A 19 7.32 -2.37 -15.03
CA PHE A 19 8.10 -1.88 -16.17
C PHE A 19 9.55 -2.37 -16.09
N ARG A 20 10.17 -2.38 -14.91
CA ARG A 20 11.51 -2.97 -14.72
C ARG A 20 11.56 -4.45 -15.12
N GLU A 21 10.59 -5.24 -14.67
CA GLU A 21 10.55 -6.67 -14.99
C GLU A 21 10.36 -6.91 -16.50
N ALA A 22 9.44 -6.16 -17.12
CA ALA A 22 9.24 -6.22 -18.57
C ALA A 22 10.50 -5.81 -19.35
N TRP A 23 11.17 -4.73 -18.93
CA TRP A 23 12.41 -4.26 -19.53
C TRP A 23 13.56 -5.26 -19.36
N ARG A 24 13.65 -5.92 -18.21
CA ARG A 24 14.66 -6.95 -17.96
C ARG A 24 14.46 -8.17 -18.87
N HIS A 25 13.20 -8.55 -19.10
CA HIS A 25 12.86 -9.68 -19.94
C HIS A 25 13.11 -9.39 -21.43
N ASP A 26 12.60 -8.25 -21.91
CA ASP A 26 12.81 -7.77 -23.27
C ASP A 26 12.76 -6.23 -23.29
N ALA A 27 13.93 -5.61 -23.19
CA ALA A 27 14.06 -4.15 -23.20
C ALA A 27 13.52 -3.53 -24.47
N ARG A 28 13.68 -4.20 -25.63
CA ARG A 28 13.19 -3.67 -26.90
C ARG A 28 11.67 -3.65 -26.93
N ALA A 29 11.01 -4.73 -26.51
CA ALA A 29 9.56 -4.80 -26.43
C ALA A 29 8.99 -3.83 -25.39
N ALA A 30 9.65 -3.67 -24.23
CA ALA A 30 9.21 -2.76 -23.18
C ALA A 30 9.31 -1.28 -23.58
N LEU A 31 10.31 -0.92 -24.40
CA LEU A 31 10.53 0.45 -24.87
C LEU A 31 9.72 0.79 -26.13
N ALA A 32 9.32 -0.20 -26.95
CA ALA A 32 8.60 0.02 -28.21
C ALA A 32 7.33 0.90 -28.11
N PRO A 33 6.52 0.86 -27.03
CA PRO A 33 5.37 1.74 -26.86
C PRO A 33 5.74 3.20 -26.57
N LEU A 34 7.00 3.49 -26.28
CA LEU A 34 7.49 4.82 -25.94
C LEU A 34 8.11 5.43 -27.21
N ASP A 35 7.65 6.63 -27.57
CA ASP A 35 8.04 7.38 -28.77
C ASP A 35 9.49 7.89 -28.66
N LEU A 36 10.43 6.95 -28.65
CA LEU A 36 11.87 7.14 -28.51
C LEU A 36 12.51 7.17 -29.90
N THR A 37 13.52 8.02 -30.06
CA THR A 37 14.38 7.93 -31.23
C THR A 37 15.18 6.61 -31.21
N PRO A 38 15.62 6.09 -32.37
CA PRO A 38 16.43 4.87 -32.41
C PRO A 38 17.68 4.96 -31.54
N LEU A 39 18.32 6.13 -31.46
CA LEU A 39 19.50 6.36 -30.64
C LEU A 39 19.19 6.27 -29.13
N GLU A 40 18.06 6.85 -28.69
CA GLU A 40 17.62 6.78 -27.30
C GLU A 40 17.25 5.35 -26.90
N ALA A 41 16.51 4.64 -27.76
CA ALA A 41 16.16 3.25 -27.52
C ALA A 41 17.40 2.36 -27.42
N ASP A 42 18.40 2.54 -28.29
CA ASP A 42 19.65 1.79 -28.24
C ASP A 42 20.45 2.09 -26.95
N ALA A 43 20.52 3.36 -26.54
CA ALA A 43 21.20 3.74 -25.31
C ALA A 43 20.51 3.13 -24.07
N LEU A 44 19.18 3.20 -24.01
CA LEU A 44 18.39 2.68 -22.90
C LEU A 44 18.41 1.14 -22.81
N GLN A 45 18.56 0.44 -23.92
CA GLN A 45 18.75 -1.02 -23.94
C GLN A 45 20.12 -1.46 -23.39
N ARG A 46 21.14 -0.60 -23.48
CA ARG A 46 22.51 -0.90 -23.02
C ARG A 46 22.77 -0.52 -21.56
N VAL A 47 21.78 0.06 -20.87
CA VAL A 47 21.89 0.36 -19.44
C VAL A 47 22.15 -0.94 -18.69
N GLU A 48 23.11 -0.95 -17.77
CA GLU A 48 23.45 -2.14 -17.00
C GLU A 48 22.28 -2.58 -16.10
N PRO A 49 21.78 -3.82 -16.24
CA PRO A 49 20.64 -4.30 -15.45
C PRO A 49 20.88 -4.24 -13.94
N VAL A 50 22.13 -4.44 -13.50
CA VAL A 50 22.52 -4.38 -12.08
C VAL A 50 22.28 -3.00 -11.47
N VAL A 51 22.51 -1.93 -12.25
CA VAL A 51 22.30 -0.54 -11.80
C VAL A 51 20.79 -0.28 -11.64
N VAL A 52 19.99 -0.70 -12.62
CA VAL A 52 18.52 -0.58 -12.58
C VAL A 52 17.94 -1.35 -11.40
N GLU A 53 18.36 -2.59 -11.19
CA GLU A 53 17.91 -3.40 -10.06
C GLU A 53 18.25 -2.75 -8.71
N ARG A 54 19.49 -2.28 -8.54
CA ARG A 54 19.92 -1.69 -7.27
C ARG A 54 19.12 -0.43 -6.94
N ALA A 55 18.92 0.43 -7.93
CA ALA A 55 18.12 1.64 -7.77
C ALA A 55 16.65 1.31 -7.49
N GLY A 56 16.10 0.33 -8.19
CA GLY A 56 14.73 -0.15 -8.01
C GLY A 56 14.49 -0.73 -6.61
N ARG A 57 15.37 -1.62 -6.12
CA ARG A 57 15.26 -2.19 -4.76
C ARG A 57 15.25 -1.14 -3.67
N MET A 58 16.08 -0.09 -3.81
CA MET A 58 16.11 1.01 -2.86
C MET A 58 14.78 1.78 -2.85
N MET A 59 14.20 2.05 -4.03
CA MET A 59 12.92 2.73 -4.14
C MET A 59 11.76 1.88 -3.59
N ASP A 60 11.73 0.58 -3.92
CA ASP A 60 10.72 -0.35 -3.41
C ASP A 60 10.77 -0.45 -1.88
N PHE A 61 11.97 -0.48 -1.31
CA PHE A 61 12.17 -0.41 0.14
C PHE A 61 11.62 0.88 0.73
N HIS A 62 11.92 2.05 0.13
CA HIS A 62 11.39 3.32 0.62
C HIS A 62 9.86 3.42 0.52
N ARG A 63 9.25 2.94 -0.58
CA ARG A 63 7.78 2.86 -0.70
C ARG A 63 7.20 1.98 0.41
N THR A 64 7.83 0.83 0.68
CA THR A 64 7.42 -0.07 1.77
C THR A 64 7.44 0.63 3.12
N GLU A 65 8.58 1.22 3.50
CA GLU A 65 8.72 1.81 4.83
C GLU A 65 7.73 2.96 5.04
N ARG A 66 7.42 3.73 3.99
CA ARG A 66 6.39 4.78 4.02
C ARG A 66 4.98 4.24 4.26
N VAL A 67 4.64 3.08 3.71
CA VAL A 67 3.38 2.40 4.01
C VAL A 67 3.37 1.90 5.46
N ARG A 68 4.48 1.32 5.93
CA ARG A 68 4.65 0.82 7.29
C ARG A 68 4.55 1.94 8.35
N GLU A 69 5.06 3.13 8.06
CA GLU A 69 4.88 4.32 8.91
C GLU A 69 3.40 4.64 9.17
N GLN A 70 2.53 4.42 8.18
CA GLN A 70 1.09 4.63 8.31
C GLN A 70 0.36 3.42 8.88
N LEU A 71 0.89 2.22 8.65
CA LEU A 71 0.29 0.93 9.00
C LEU A 71 1.30 0.03 9.77
N PRO A 72 1.61 0.33 11.04
CA PRO A 72 2.68 -0.37 11.78
C PRO A 72 2.46 -1.88 11.94
N TRP A 73 1.21 -2.35 11.87
CA TRP A 73 0.88 -3.77 11.97
C TRP A 73 1.28 -4.58 10.73
N VAL A 74 1.54 -3.92 9.59
CA VAL A 74 2.05 -4.50 8.33
C VAL A 74 3.58 -4.71 8.41
N ASP A 75 4.08 -5.05 9.60
CA ASP A 75 5.50 -5.32 9.80
C ASP A 75 5.84 -6.73 9.26
N GLU A 76 6.58 -6.79 8.16
CA GLU A 76 7.00 -8.05 7.51
C GLU A 76 7.93 -8.88 8.39
N ALA A 77 8.67 -8.27 9.34
CA ALA A 77 9.48 -9.03 10.29
C ALA A 77 8.61 -9.81 11.29
N LYS A 78 7.43 -9.27 11.62
CA LYS A 78 6.44 -9.94 12.49
C LYS A 78 5.48 -10.83 11.70
N ARG A 79 5.26 -10.54 10.41
CA ARG A 79 4.29 -11.21 9.51
C ARG A 79 4.89 -11.42 8.12
N PRO A 80 5.78 -12.42 7.95
CA PRO A 80 6.50 -12.64 6.70
C PRO A 80 5.59 -12.89 5.48
N GLU A 81 4.36 -13.38 5.70
CA GLU A 81 3.40 -13.65 4.64
C GLU A 81 2.97 -12.39 3.88
N LEU A 82 3.10 -11.21 4.50
CA LEU A 82 2.78 -9.91 3.89
C LEU A 82 3.79 -9.51 2.80
N ALA A 83 5.02 -10.03 2.82
CA ALA A 83 6.07 -9.64 1.88
C ALA A 83 5.71 -9.98 0.42
N ALA A 84 5.13 -11.16 0.19
CA ALA A 84 4.69 -11.58 -1.14
C ALA A 84 3.49 -10.75 -1.64
N LEU A 85 2.59 -10.40 -0.73
CA LEU A 85 1.42 -9.58 -1.03
C LEU A 85 1.82 -8.14 -1.36
N ARG A 86 2.77 -7.58 -0.62
CA ARG A 86 3.38 -6.29 -0.94
C ARG A 86 4.02 -6.31 -2.33
N ALA A 87 4.84 -7.32 -2.63
CA ALA A 87 5.50 -7.43 -3.93
C ALA A 87 4.48 -7.43 -5.08
N ARG A 88 3.38 -8.18 -4.95
CA ARG A 88 2.26 -8.17 -5.88
C ARG A 88 1.62 -6.78 -6.00
N PHE A 89 1.29 -6.15 -4.86
CA PHE A 89 0.71 -4.81 -4.85
C PHE A 89 1.58 -3.77 -5.58
N LEU A 90 2.90 -3.75 -5.33
CA LEU A 90 3.82 -2.79 -5.95
C LEU A 90 3.96 -2.98 -7.47
N GLN A 91 3.68 -4.17 -8.00
CA GLN A 91 3.65 -4.43 -9.44
C GLN A 91 2.38 -3.90 -10.12
N ASP A 92 1.26 -3.90 -9.40
CA ASP A 92 -0.05 -3.55 -9.96
C ASP A 92 -0.41 -2.07 -9.73
N VAL A 93 0.20 -1.41 -8.75
CA VAL A 93 -0.14 -0.05 -8.34
C VAL A 93 1.01 0.92 -8.62
N PRO A 94 0.79 1.95 -9.46
CA PRO A 94 1.80 2.96 -9.72
C PRO A 94 2.16 3.69 -8.41
N PRO A 95 3.39 4.21 -8.29
CA PRO A 95 3.80 4.97 -7.12
C PRO A 95 2.93 6.21 -6.94
N GLU A 96 2.43 6.38 -5.73
CA GLU A 96 1.70 7.59 -5.33
C GLU A 96 2.67 8.65 -4.79
N VAL A 97 2.29 9.93 -4.95
CA VAL A 97 3.10 11.05 -4.46
C VAL A 97 3.08 11.13 -2.93
N LEU A 98 1.98 10.69 -2.31
CA LEU A 98 1.71 10.84 -0.89
C LEU A 98 1.62 9.48 -0.18
N ASN A 99 2.47 9.26 0.82
CA ASN A 99 2.57 8.01 1.59
C ASN A 99 1.21 7.49 2.11
N ARG A 100 0.32 8.41 2.50
CA ARG A 100 -1.02 8.08 3.00
C ARG A 100 -1.95 7.51 1.93
N GLU A 101 -1.86 7.99 0.70
CA GLU A 101 -2.68 7.51 -0.42
C GLU A 101 -2.26 6.10 -0.81
N GLU A 102 -0.95 5.86 -0.81
CA GLU A 102 -0.38 4.53 -0.99
C GLU A 102 -0.80 3.56 0.12
N ALA A 103 -0.77 3.99 1.38
CA ALA A 103 -1.26 3.18 2.51
C ALA A 103 -2.77 2.88 2.39
N ILE A 104 -3.58 3.84 1.93
CA ILE A 104 -5.01 3.65 1.64
C ILE A 104 -5.21 2.66 0.50
N ALA A 105 -4.43 2.77 -0.59
CA ALA A 105 -4.46 1.86 -1.72
C ALA A 105 -4.07 0.43 -1.30
N TYR A 106 -3.04 0.30 -0.47
CA TYR A 106 -2.62 -0.99 0.08
C TYR A 106 -3.70 -1.60 0.98
N CYS A 107 -4.37 -0.80 1.81
CA CYS A 107 -5.51 -1.29 2.58
C CYS A 107 -6.65 -1.78 1.69
N ARG A 108 -6.97 -1.07 0.59
CA ARG A 108 -7.99 -1.52 -0.37
C ARG A 108 -7.60 -2.86 -1.02
N PHE A 109 -6.33 -3.02 -1.36
CA PHE A 109 -5.80 -4.28 -1.89
C PHE A 109 -5.99 -5.44 -0.90
N LEU A 110 -5.73 -5.24 0.39
CA LEU A 110 -5.96 -6.25 1.42
C LEU A 110 -7.45 -6.49 1.71
N GLU A 111 -8.27 -5.44 1.66
CA GLU A 111 -9.73 -5.49 1.86
C GLU A 111 -10.45 -6.33 0.79
N ALA A 112 -9.91 -6.41 -0.43
CA ALA A 112 -10.48 -7.24 -1.50
C ALA A 112 -10.55 -8.74 -1.16
N GLY A 113 -9.81 -9.21 -0.15
CA GLY A 113 -10.02 -10.54 0.46
C GLY A 113 -9.52 -11.73 -0.36
N GLU A 114 -8.89 -11.52 -1.51
CA GLU A 114 -8.34 -12.56 -2.38
C GLU A 114 -7.00 -13.14 -1.86
N HIS A 115 -6.84 -13.27 -0.54
CA HIS A 115 -5.57 -13.58 0.13
C HIS A 115 -5.72 -14.79 1.06
N ALA A 116 -5.96 -15.97 0.47
CA ALA A 116 -6.35 -17.21 1.18
C ALA A 116 -5.39 -17.68 2.31
N LYS A 117 -4.16 -17.16 2.37
CA LYS A 117 -3.17 -17.50 3.41
C LYS A 117 -3.23 -16.59 4.65
N LEU A 118 -4.01 -15.51 4.60
CA LEU A 118 -4.15 -14.58 5.72
C LEU A 118 -5.34 -14.96 6.62
N PRO A 119 -5.31 -14.59 7.91
CA PRO A 119 -6.48 -14.70 8.77
C PRO A 119 -7.70 -13.97 8.19
N ALA A 120 -8.89 -14.53 8.41
CA ALA A 120 -10.15 -14.00 7.89
C ALA A 120 -10.49 -12.57 8.35
N TYR A 121 -9.89 -12.10 9.44
CA TYR A 121 -10.07 -10.73 9.94
C TYR A 121 -9.17 -9.70 9.25
N VAL A 122 -8.17 -10.10 8.44
CA VAL A 122 -7.23 -9.14 7.82
C VAL A 122 -7.92 -8.12 6.91
N PRO A 123 -8.90 -8.48 6.05
CA PRO A 123 -9.67 -7.50 5.29
C PRO A 123 -10.36 -6.46 6.17
N GLN A 124 -10.77 -6.85 7.38
CA GLN A 124 -11.43 -5.97 8.34
C GLN A 124 -10.45 -5.04 9.06
N LEU A 125 -9.25 -5.52 9.38
CA LEU A 125 -8.14 -4.67 9.87
C LEU A 125 -7.78 -3.61 8.82
N ALA A 126 -7.65 -4.02 7.56
CA ALA A 126 -7.35 -3.13 6.46
C ALA A 126 -8.46 -2.09 6.25
N ARG A 127 -9.74 -2.50 6.28
CA ARG A 127 -10.89 -1.57 6.22
C ARG A 127 -10.87 -0.58 7.38
N CYS A 128 -10.61 -1.03 8.61
CA CYS A 128 -10.54 -0.18 9.80
C CYS A 128 -9.46 0.90 9.66
N GLU A 129 -8.25 0.51 9.27
CA GLU A 129 -7.12 1.42 9.08
C GLU A 129 -7.30 2.34 7.87
N ARG A 130 -7.88 1.85 6.77
CA ARG A 130 -8.26 2.68 5.63
C ARG A 130 -9.21 3.78 6.04
N LEU A 131 -10.25 3.45 6.82
CA LEU A 131 -11.22 4.42 7.33
C LEU A 131 -10.54 5.43 8.26
N ARG A 132 -9.71 4.96 9.20
CA ARG A 132 -8.92 5.83 10.09
C ARG A 132 -8.13 6.88 9.30
N LEU A 133 -7.36 6.44 8.31
CA LEU A 133 -6.56 7.33 7.46
C LEU A 133 -7.44 8.24 6.59
N SER A 134 -8.45 7.68 5.91
CA SER A 134 -9.30 8.44 4.97
C SER A 134 -10.08 9.54 5.69
N LEU A 135 -10.64 9.26 6.87
CA LEU A 135 -11.41 10.23 7.66
C LEU A 135 -10.50 11.27 8.32
N ALA A 136 -9.33 10.86 8.81
CA ALA A 136 -8.34 11.76 9.39
C ALA A 136 -7.95 12.88 8.41
N TRP A 137 -7.78 12.54 7.14
CA TRP A 137 -7.34 13.44 6.08
C TRP A 137 -8.47 14.03 5.23
N GLY A 138 -9.74 13.81 5.59
CA GLY A 138 -10.88 14.37 4.85
C GLY A 138 -11.09 13.78 3.45
N LEU A 139 -10.48 12.62 3.16
CA LEU A 139 -10.67 11.87 1.91
C LEU A 139 -11.97 11.06 1.92
N ALA A 140 -12.51 10.78 3.10
CA ALA A 140 -13.83 10.22 3.29
C ALA A 140 -14.70 11.19 4.11
N PRO A 141 -16.01 11.27 3.81
CA PRO A 141 -16.90 12.19 4.52
C PRO A 141 -17.05 11.80 5.99
N MET A 142 -16.98 12.80 6.86
CA MET A 142 -17.33 12.73 8.27
C MET A 142 -18.70 13.37 8.50
N PRO A 143 -19.52 12.85 9.43
CA PRO A 143 -20.73 13.52 9.89
C PRO A 143 -20.44 14.94 10.35
N ALA A 144 -21.37 15.87 10.08
CA ALA A 144 -21.27 17.25 10.55
C ALA A 144 -21.29 17.36 12.08
N SER A 145 -21.97 16.41 12.74
CA SER A 145 -21.98 16.25 14.19
C SER A 145 -21.95 14.75 14.55
N GLY A 146 -21.21 14.42 15.61
CA GLY A 146 -21.10 13.04 16.14
C GLY A 146 -20.05 12.15 15.47
N PRO A 147 -19.90 10.90 15.96
CA PRO A 147 -18.97 9.93 15.39
C PRO A 147 -19.49 9.34 14.07
N ARG A 148 -18.55 8.89 13.22
CA ARG A 148 -18.88 7.90 12.17
C ARG A 148 -18.80 6.51 12.80
N VAL A 149 -19.80 5.66 12.58
CA VAL A 149 -19.84 4.31 13.16
C VAL A 149 -19.87 3.26 12.06
N GLU A 150 -19.04 2.23 12.19
CA GLU A 150 -18.92 1.15 11.20
C GLU A 150 -18.91 -0.21 11.93
N SER A 151 -19.60 -1.19 11.35
CA SER A 151 -19.68 -2.56 11.89
C SER A 151 -18.59 -3.47 11.34
N PHE A 152 -18.11 -4.36 12.21
CA PHE A 152 -17.08 -5.36 11.95
C PHE A 152 -17.52 -6.70 12.56
N ASP A 153 -17.13 -7.81 11.96
CA ASP A 153 -17.42 -9.17 12.46
C ASP A 153 -16.37 -9.65 13.47
N TYR A 154 -15.26 -8.90 13.60
CA TYR A 154 -14.17 -9.17 14.52
C TYR A 154 -13.90 -7.94 15.41
N PRO A 155 -13.28 -8.14 16.59
CA PRO A 155 -12.87 -7.04 17.46
C PRO A 155 -11.57 -6.40 16.94
N VAL A 156 -11.70 -5.61 15.87
CA VAL A 156 -10.57 -5.10 15.07
C VAL A 156 -9.61 -4.21 15.85
N LEU A 157 -10.06 -3.38 16.80
CA LEU A 157 -9.14 -2.55 17.59
C LEU A 157 -8.40 -3.39 18.63
N THR A 158 -9.07 -4.37 19.23
CA THR A 158 -8.43 -5.34 20.12
C THR A 158 -7.37 -6.14 19.36
N LEU A 159 -7.69 -6.58 18.14
CA LEU A 159 -6.73 -7.24 17.25
C LEU A 159 -5.54 -6.34 16.94
N LEU A 160 -5.76 -5.10 16.49
CA LEU A 160 -4.68 -4.14 16.18
C LEU A 160 -3.72 -3.95 17.35
N ALA A 161 -4.23 -3.83 18.57
CA ALA A 161 -3.41 -3.74 19.78
C ALA A 161 -2.58 -5.00 20.03
N ALA A 162 -3.09 -6.19 19.69
CA ALA A 162 -2.37 -7.46 19.84
C ALA A 162 -1.31 -7.70 18.75
N LEU A 163 -1.32 -6.94 17.64
CA LEU A 163 -0.40 -7.13 16.51
C LEU A 163 1.04 -6.65 16.79
N ASP A 164 1.31 -6.11 17.98
CA ASP A 164 2.69 -5.84 18.39
C ASP A 164 3.49 -7.14 18.61
N ALA A 165 2.83 -8.25 18.98
CA ALA A 165 3.46 -9.55 19.05
C ALA A 165 3.72 -10.15 17.65
N PRO A 166 4.78 -10.96 17.46
CA PRO A 166 5.01 -11.71 16.22
C PRO A 166 3.86 -12.67 15.88
N GLY A 167 3.57 -12.81 14.59
CA GLY A 167 2.52 -13.69 14.07
C GLY A 167 1.11 -13.09 14.10
N TRP A 168 0.13 -13.97 13.87
CA TRP A 168 -1.29 -13.62 13.80
C TRP A 168 -2.02 -14.02 15.08
N PRO A 169 -2.68 -13.07 15.78
CA PRO A 169 -3.49 -13.39 16.95
C PRO A 169 -4.59 -14.40 16.63
N ARG A 170 -4.76 -15.39 17.52
CA ARG A 170 -5.92 -16.29 17.45
C ARG A 170 -7.11 -15.60 18.09
N VAL A 171 -8.15 -15.33 17.30
CA VAL A 171 -9.38 -14.71 17.79
C VAL A 171 -10.58 -15.35 17.10
N GLU A 172 -11.64 -15.55 17.85
CA GLU A 172 -12.94 -15.95 17.30
C GLU A 172 -13.70 -14.73 16.75
N PRO A 173 -14.56 -14.92 15.73
CA PRO A 173 -15.48 -13.88 15.29
C PRO A 173 -16.31 -13.35 16.46
N ARG A 174 -16.29 -12.04 16.65
CA ARG A 174 -17.08 -11.33 17.65
C ARG A 174 -17.48 -10.00 17.04
N PRO A 175 -18.75 -9.86 16.60
CA PRO A 175 -19.20 -8.62 16.00
C PRO A 175 -19.01 -7.43 16.95
N THR A 176 -18.43 -6.36 16.40
CA THR A 176 -18.21 -5.09 17.11
C THR A 176 -18.57 -3.91 16.22
N ARG A 177 -18.68 -2.73 16.83
CA ARG A 177 -18.80 -1.45 16.14
C ARG A 177 -17.58 -0.61 16.46
N VAL A 178 -17.03 0.07 15.46
CA VAL A 178 -15.97 1.07 15.66
C VAL A 178 -16.53 2.45 15.39
N GLU A 179 -16.43 3.31 16.40
CA GLU A 179 -16.73 4.73 16.30
C GLU A 179 -15.46 5.51 15.96
N TYR A 180 -15.50 6.34 14.92
CA TYR A 180 -14.44 7.24 14.52
C TYR A 180 -14.84 8.66 14.91
N LEU A 181 -14.11 9.24 15.88
CA LEU A 181 -14.30 10.60 16.35
C LEU A 181 -13.25 11.52 15.74
N LYS A 182 -13.67 12.60 15.07
CA LYS A 182 -12.72 13.58 14.52
C LYS A 182 -12.01 14.32 15.66
N VAL A 183 -10.68 14.43 15.57
CA VAL A 183 -9.90 15.27 16.49
C VAL A 183 -9.91 16.72 15.97
N PRO A 184 -10.42 17.70 16.75
CA PRO A 184 -10.44 19.09 16.31
C PRO A 184 -9.04 19.63 16.04
N GLY A 185 -8.87 20.36 14.93
CA GLY A 185 -7.61 21.03 14.57
C GLY A 185 -6.47 20.10 14.13
N LEU A 186 -6.67 18.77 14.08
CA LEU A 186 -5.65 17.80 13.70
C LEU A 186 -6.13 16.87 12.59
N PRO A 187 -5.26 16.43 11.65
CA PRO A 187 -5.58 15.41 10.66
C PRO A 187 -5.55 14.02 11.31
N ALA A 188 -6.42 13.81 12.31
CA ALA A 188 -6.53 12.56 13.06
C ALA A 188 -8.00 12.23 13.36
N VAL A 189 -8.25 10.95 13.62
CA VAL A 189 -9.48 10.43 14.22
C VAL A 189 -9.12 9.50 15.37
N MET A 190 -9.96 9.48 16.40
CA MET A 190 -9.85 8.55 17.52
C MET A 190 -10.86 7.42 17.31
N PRO A 191 -10.41 6.18 17.02
CA PRO A 191 -11.29 5.02 16.93
C PRO A 191 -11.63 4.49 18.34
N ARG A 192 -12.87 4.05 18.54
CA ARG A 192 -13.34 3.38 19.78
C ARG A 192 -14.15 2.15 19.42
N GLU A 193 -13.85 1.02 20.06
CA GLU A 193 -14.56 -0.24 19.84
C GLU A 193 -15.68 -0.41 20.87
N LEU A 194 -16.87 -0.73 20.41
CA LEU A 194 -18.06 -1.00 21.20
C LEU A 194 -18.62 -2.38 20.86
N PRO A 195 -19.24 -3.08 21.82
CA PRO A 195 -19.99 -4.29 21.50
C PRO A 195 -21.11 -3.99 20.50
N SER A 196 -21.36 -4.96 19.61
CA SER A 196 -22.57 -4.96 18.79
C SER A 196 -23.80 -5.22 19.68
N PRO A 197 -24.92 -4.51 19.46
CA PRO A 197 -26.16 -4.70 20.20
C PRO A 197 -26.79 -6.07 19.93
#